data_AF-A0A9E3J6C6-F1
#
_entry.id   AF-A0A9E3J6C6-F1
#
_cell.length_a   1.000
_cell.length_b   1.000
_cell.length_c   1.000
_cell.angle_alpha   90.00
_cell.angle_beta   90.00
_cell.angle_gamma   90.00
#
_symmetry.space_group_name_H-M   'P 1'
#
loop_
_entity.id
_entity.type
_entity.pdbx_description
1 polymer ?
#
loop_
_entity_poly.entity_id
_entity_poly.type
_entity_poly.pdbx_seq_one_letter_code
_entity_poly.pdbx_strand_id
1 'polypeptide(L)'
;PKGVAPISEAAGRVRIEETEKTKKIVITPDDGSDETAFPISKRARLLVSEGEHVEVGQKLTVGATNPHDVLRILGQRAVQVHLVGEVQKVYNSQGVSIHDKHIEIIIRQMLRRVTIIESGDAELLPGELVERSKFETENRRVVQEGGHPASGRPQLMGITKASLATESWLSAASFQETTRVLTDAAINAKSDSLIGLKENVIIGKLIPAGTGLSRYRNIRVEPTEEAKAAMYSAVGYDDIDYSPFGTGSGQAVPLEDYDYGPYNQ
;
A
#
# COMPACT_ATOMS: atom_id res chain seq x y z
N PRO A 1 18.91 -16.54 2.60
CA PRO A 1 19.01 -17.83 3.32
C PRO A 1 20.31 -18.54 2.94
N LYS A 2 20.91 -19.38 3.78
CA LYS A 2 21.92 -20.34 3.28
C LYS A 2 21.16 -21.45 2.54
N GLY A 3 21.49 -21.71 1.27
CA GLY A 3 20.75 -22.67 0.43
C GLY A 3 19.43 -22.11 -0.12
N VAL A 4 19.45 -20.89 -0.69
CA VAL A 4 18.28 -20.34 -1.40
C VAL A 4 17.99 -21.18 -2.63
N ALA A 5 16.74 -21.58 -2.80
CA ALA A 5 16.24 -22.12 -4.06
C ALA A 5 15.91 -20.95 -4.99
N PRO A 6 16.61 -20.79 -6.13
CA PRO A 6 16.25 -19.79 -7.12
C PRO A 6 14.90 -20.13 -7.74
N ILE A 7 14.16 -19.09 -8.09
CA ILE A 7 12.88 -19.17 -8.80
C ILE A 7 13.03 -18.50 -10.16
N SER A 8 12.27 -18.98 -11.14
CA SER A 8 12.33 -18.43 -12.50
C SER A 8 11.80 -17.00 -12.55
N GLU A 9 12.51 -16.10 -13.23
CA GLU A 9 12.05 -14.71 -13.45
C GLU A 9 11.10 -14.59 -14.64
N ALA A 10 11.24 -15.47 -15.64
CA ALA A 10 10.45 -15.51 -16.85
C ALA A 10 9.94 -16.93 -17.14
N ALA A 11 8.88 -17.06 -17.95
CA ALA A 11 8.52 -18.34 -18.53
C ALA A 11 9.46 -18.67 -19.69
N GLY A 12 9.93 -19.91 -19.78
CA GLY A 12 10.95 -20.26 -20.77
C GLY A 12 11.45 -21.69 -20.70
N ARG A 13 12.42 -22.01 -21.56
CA ARG A 13 13.07 -23.34 -21.56
C ARG A 13 14.33 -23.35 -20.71
N VAL A 14 14.50 -24.44 -19.97
CA VAL A 14 15.66 -24.68 -19.12
C VAL A 14 16.81 -25.30 -19.91
N ARG A 15 18.00 -24.71 -19.76
CA ARG A 15 19.29 -25.26 -20.22
C ARG A 15 20.24 -25.38 -19.02
N ILE A 16 20.77 -26.57 -18.76
CA ILE A 16 21.65 -26.86 -17.63
C ILE A 16 23.08 -26.93 -18.14
N GLU A 17 23.91 -25.99 -17.70
CA GLU A 17 25.32 -25.97 -18.03
C GLU A 17 26.13 -26.40 -16.80
N GLU A 18 26.91 -27.47 -16.95
CA GLU A 18 27.77 -27.99 -15.89
C GLU A 18 29.24 -27.93 -16.33
N THR A 19 30.04 -27.14 -15.59
CA THR A 19 31.49 -27.03 -15.75
C THR A 19 32.19 -27.78 -14.59
N GLU A 20 33.50 -28.01 -14.65
CA GLU A 20 34.26 -28.66 -13.57
C GLU A 20 34.04 -28.01 -12.20
N LYS A 21 33.93 -26.67 -12.14
CA LYS A 21 33.82 -25.90 -10.89
C LYS A 21 32.40 -25.44 -10.54
N THR A 22 31.52 -25.25 -11.51
CA THR A 22 30.21 -24.62 -11.30
C THR A 22 29.11 -25.34 -12.08
N LYS A 23 27.90 -25.32 -11.53
CA LYS A 23 26.68 -25.76 -12.22
C LYS A 23 25.75 -24.56 -12.30
N LYS A 24 25.20 -24.26 -13.46
CA LYS A 24 24.26 -23.14 -13.65
C LYS A 24 23.04 -23.60 -14.45
N ILE A 25 21.90 -23.04 -14.09
CA ILE A 25 20.65 -23.21 -14.82
C ILE A 25 20.44 -21.93 -15.62
N VAL A 26 20.39 -22.04 -16.94
CA VAL A 26 20.10 -20.94 -17.85
C VAL A 26 18.65 -21.09 -18.29
N ILE A 27 17.90 -20.00 -18.24
CA ILE A 27 16.52 -19.96 -18.72
C ILE A 27 16.52 -19.08 -19.96
N THR A 28 16.11 -19.66 -21.09
CA THR A 28 15.84 -18.94 -22.33
C THR A 28 14.36 -18.54 -22.33
N PRO A 29 14.04 -17.25 -22.16
CA PRO A 29 12.66 -16.77 -22.08
C PRO A 29 11.91 -16.92 -23.40
N ASP A 30 10.60 -17.16 -23.32
CA ASP A 30 9.73 -17.26 -24.51
C ASP A 30 9.42 -15.88 -25.13
N ASP A 31 9.54 -14.81 -24.34
CA ASP A 31 9.27 -13.42 -24.77
C ASP A 31 10.43 -12.79 -25.56
N GLY A 32 11.54 -13.52 -25.74
CA GLY A 32 12.73 -13.05 -26.43
C GLY A 32 13.61 -12.10 -25.62
N SER A 33 13.36 -11.96 -24.31
CA SER A 33 14.25 -11.25 -23.40
C SER A 33 15.57 -12.00 -23.16
N ASP A 34 16.53 -11.33 -22.51
CA ASP A 34 17.87 -11.89 -22.29
C ASP A 34 17.86 -13.16 -21.44
N GLU A 35 18.74 -14.11 -21.80
CA GLU A 35 18.91 -15.36 -21.05
C GLU A 35 19.32 -15.07 -19.59
N THR A 36 18.60 -15.68 -18.64
CA THR A 36 18.88 -15.49 -17.21
C THR A 36 19.58 -16.72 -16.65
N ALA A 37 20.79 -16.53 -16.08
CA ALA A 37 21.60 -17.62 -15.55
C ALA A 37 21.62 -17.64 -14.01
N PHE A 38 21.28 -18.78 -13.43
CA PHE A 38 21.25 -19.03 -11.99
C PHE A 38 22.39 -19.99 -11.59
N PRO A 39 23.45 -19.49 -10.93
CA PRO A 39 24.51 -20.36 -10.42
C PRO A 39 23.99 -21.16 -9.22
N ILE A 40 24.20 -22.47 -9.24
CA ILE A 40 23.78 -23.39 -8.19
C ILE A 40 24.94 -24.29 -7.74
N SER A 41 24.84 -24.80 -6.53
CA SER A 41 25.79 -25.80 -6.02
C SER A 41 25.60 -27.12 -6.77
N LYS A 42 26.70 -27.82 -7.10
CA LYS A 42 26.65 -29.18 -7.69
C LYS A 42 25.90 -30.19 -6.81
N ARG A 43 25.87 -29.96 -5.49
CA ARG A 43 25.15 -30.82 -4.54
C ARG A 43 23.66 -30.49 -4.44
N ALA A 44 23.20 -29.39 -5.05
CA ALA A 44 21.80 -29.02 -5.02
C ALA A 44 20.98 -30.02 -5.85
N ARG A 45 19.88 -30.51 -5.28
CA ARG A 45 18.92 -31.33 -6.02
C ARG A 45 18.07 -30.41 -6.89
N LEU A 46 18.09 -30.66 -8.19
CA LEU A 46 17.27 -29.97 -9.17
C LEU A 46 15.81 -30.43 -9.06
N LEU A 47 14.87 -29.51 -9.31
CA LEU A 47 13.46 -29.81 -9.49
C LEU A 47 13.03 -29.81 -10.96
N VAL A 48 13.92 -29.34 -11.85
CA VAL A 48 13.68 -29.16 -13.28
C VAL A 48 14.67 -29.99 -14.10
N SER A 49 14.26 -30.38 -15.30
CA SER A 49 15.04 -31.18 -16.25
C SER A 49 15.54 -30.34 -17.45
N GLU A 50 16.55 -30.85 -18.17
CA GLU A 50 17.04 -30.24 -19.40
C GLU A 50 15.92 -30.13 -20.45
N GLY A 51 15.72 -28.96 -21.04
CA GLY A 51 14.69 -28.71 -22.05
C GLY A 51 13.26 -28.58 -21.51
N GLU A 52 13.06 -28.73 -20.20
CA GLU A 52 11.77 -28.52 -19.55
C GLU A 52 11.33 -27.06 -19.67
N HIS A 53 10.03 -26.85 -19.87
CA HIS A 53 9.43 -25.53 -19.88
C HIS A 53 8.99 -25.16 -18.47
N VAL A 54 9.41 -23.99 -17.98
CA VAL A 54 9.13 -23.52 -16.63
C VAL A 54 8.27 -22.26 -16.66
N GLU A 55 7.40 -22.12 -15.65
CA GLU A 55 6.57 -20.93 -15.45
C GLU A 55 7.26 -19.88 -14.57
N VAL A 56 6.78 -18.63 -14.62
CA VAL A 56 7.25 -17.54 -13.78
C VAL A 56 7.11 -17.92 -12.30
N GLY A 57 8.19 -17.78 -11.54
CA GLY A 57 8.25 -18.10 -10.12
C GLY A 57 8.39 -19.58 -9.77
N GLN A 58 8.50 -20.48 -10.77
CA GLN A 58 8.74 -21.90 -10.52
C GLN A 58 10.11 -22.12 -9.86
N LYS A 59 10.15 -22.98 -8.84
CA LYS A 59 11.39 -23.33 -8.14
C LYS A 59 12.26 -24.23 -9.00
N LEU A 60 13.54 -23.87 -9.11
CA LEU A 60 14.50 -24.63 -9.93
C LEU A 60 15.22 -25.71 -9.13
N THR A 61 15.36 -25.53 -7.81
CA THR A 61 16.04 -26.48 -6.91
C THR A 61 15.27 -26.69 -5.61
N VAL A 62 15.62 -27.76 -4.90
CA VAL A 62 15.11 -28.02 -3.56
C VAL A 62 15.71 -27.02 -2.57
N GLY A 63 14.85 -26.30 -1.85
CA GLY A 63 15.28 -25.38 -0.80
C GLY A 63 14.22 -24.34 -0.45
N ALA A 64 14.60 -23.43 0.45
CA ALA A 64 13.77 -22.31 0.84
C ALA A 64 13.83 -21.22 -0.23
N THR A 65 12.67 -20.71 -0.62
CA THR A 65 12.58 -19.56 -1.52
C THR A 65 12.86 -18.29 -0.74
N ASN A 66 13.53 -17.33 -1.35
CA ASN A 66 13.77 -16.03 -0.75
C ASN A 66 12.52 -15.13 -0.90
N PRO A 67 11.91 -14.65 0.18
CA PRO A 67 10.72 -13.78 0.10
C PRO A 67 10.94 -12.49 -0.70
N HIS A 68 12.18 -11.97 -0.74
CA HIS A 68 12.50 -10.79 -1.56
C HIS A 68 12.41 -11.08 -3.05
N ASP A 69 12.79 -12.29 -3.48
CA ASP A 69 12.67 -12.71 -4.88
C ASP A 69 11.21 -12.98 -5.23
N VAL A 70 10.45 -13.61 -4.32
CA VAL A 70 8.99 -13.78 -4.48
C VAL A 70 8.30 -12.43 -4.66
N LEU A 71 8.63 -11.43 -3.85
CA LEU A 71 8.05 -10.09 -3.98
C LEU A 71 8.41 -9.42 -5.32
N ARG A 72 9.66 -9.57 -5.77
CA ARG A 72 10.14 -8.96 -7.03
C ARG A 72 9.47 -9.59 -8.25
N ILE A 73 9.31 -10.91 -8.24
CA ILE A 73 8.90 -11.69 -9.44
C ILE A 73 7.39 -11.93 -9.46
N LEU A 74 6.83 -12.41 -8.35
CA LEU A 74 5.41 -12.80 -8.25
C LEU A 74 4.53 -11.72 -7.60
N GLY A 75 5.14 -10.66 -7.09
CA GLY A 75 4.44 -9.53 -6.50
C GLY A 75 3.97 -9.75 -5.07
N GLN A 76 3.20 -8.78 -4.58
CA GLN A 76 2.88 -8.65 -3.16
C GLN A 76 1.96 -9.75 -2.63
N ARG A 77 0.93 -10.12 -3.40
CA ARG A 77 -0.03 -11.14 -2.96
C ARG A 77 0.66 -12.50 -2.82
N ALA A 78 1.54 -12.84 -3.76
CA ALA A 78 2.31 -14.08 -3.72
C ALA A 78 3.23 -14.14 -2.50
N VAL A 79 3.95 -13.05 -2.18
CA VAL A 79 4.81 -13.05 -0.98
C VAL A 79 4.00 -13.14 0.31
N GLN A 80 2.81 -12.54 0.38
CA GLN A 80 1.93 -12.65 1.54
C GLN A 80 1.49 -14.09 1.77
N VAL A 81 0.97 -14.75 0.71
CA VAL A 81 0.54 -16.16 0.78
C VAL A 81 1.72 -17.06 1.11
N HIS A 82 2.88 -16.81 0.50
CA HIS A 82 4.11 -17.55 0.79
C HIS A 82 4.50 -17.45 2.26
N LEU A 83 4.56 -16.24 2.83
CA LEU A 83 4.94 -16.03 4.22
C LEU A 83 3.93 -16.62 5.20
N VAL A 84 2.63 -16.48 4.95
CA VAL A 84 1.59 -17.13 5.78
C VAL A 84 1.78 -18.64 5.77
N GLY A 85 1.93 -19.24 4.59
CA GLY A 85 2.13 -20.68 4.44
C GLY A 85 3.38 -21.20 5.13
N GLU A 86 4.52 -20.51 5.02
CA GLU A 86 5.76 -20.93 5.68
C GLU A 86 5.68 -20.83 7.21
N VAL A 87 5.06 -19.77 7.73
CA VAL A 87 4.86 -19.63 9.19
C VAL A 87 3.88 -20.69 9.69
N GLN A 88 2.76 -20.89 8.99
CA GLN A 88 1.74 -21.85 9.38
C GLN A 88 2.28 -23.30 9.40
N LYS A 89 3.15 -23.67 8.44
CA LYS A 89 3.81 -24.99 8.43
C LYS A 89 4.59 -25.26 9.72
N VAL A 90 5.26 -24.25 10.27
CA VAL A 90 6.04 -24.39 11.52
C VAL A 90 5.13 -24.51 12.74
N TYR A 91 4.05 -23.72 12.81
CA TYR A 91 3.09 -23.82 13.90
C TYR A 91 2.34 -25.16 13.88
N ASN A 92 1.89 -25.59 12.71
CA ASN A 92 1.22 -26.87 12.51
C ASN A 92 2.15 -28.05 12.85
N SER A 93 3.44 -27.99 12.51
CA SER A 93 4.39 -29.07 12.85
C SER A 93 4.66 -29.20 14.35
N GLN A 94 4.44 -28.12 15.12
CA GLN A 94 4.50 -28.11 16.58
C GLN A 94 3.14 -28.38 17.23
N GLY A 95 2.08 -28.65 16.44
CA GLY A 95 0.73 -28.91 16.94
C GLY A 95 0.01 -27.68 17.50
N VAL A 96 0.50 -26.47 17.22
CA VAL A 96 -0.09 -25.22 17.72
C VAL A 96 -1.00 -24.63 16.64
N SER A 97 -2.27 -24.44 16.98
CA SER A 97 -3.24 -23.79 16.10
C SER A 97 -3.17 -22.27 16.24
N ILE A 98 -2.96 -21.58 15.12
CA ILE A 98 -3.02 -20.12 15.00
C ILE A 98 -3.83 -19.77 13.76
N HIS A 99 -4.71 -18.77 13.88
CA HIS A 99 -5.50 -18.31 12.75
C HIS A 99 -4.68 -17.36 11.86
N ASP A 100 -4.73 -17.60 10.55
CA ASP A 100 -4.03 -16.85 9.49
C ASP A 100 -4.15 -15.32 9.64
N LYS A 101 -5.31 -14.81 10.08
CA LYS A 101 -5.55 -13.38 10.26
C LYS A 101 -4.49 -12.68 11.09
N HIS A 102 -3.95 -13.37 12.11
CA HIS A 102 -2.92 -12.81 12.98
C HIS A 102 -1.59 -12.67 12.23
N ILE A 103 -1.23 -13.68 11.45
CA ILE A 103 0.00 -13.69 10.65
C ILE A 103 -0.12 -12.65 9.53
N GLU A 104 -1.27 -12.57 8.87
CA GLU A 104 -1.55 -11.57 7.83
C GLU A 104 -1.41 -10.14 8.33
N ILE A 105 -1.89 -9.85 9.55
CA ILE A 105 -1.75 -8.52 10.16
C ILE A 105 -0.28 -8.15 10.33
N ILE A 106 0.57 -9.10 10.75
CA ILE A 106 2.01 -8.86 10.89
C ILE A 106 2.68 -8.68 9.52
N ILE A 107 2.38 -9.54 8.55
CA ILE A 107 2.96 -9.43 7.20
C ILE A 107 2.54 -8.11 6.53
N ARG A 108 1.32 -7.62 6.78
CA ARG A 108 0.88 -6.29 6.31
C ARG A 108 1.83 -5.19 6.81
N GLN A 109 2.29 -5.26 8.06
CA GLN A 109 3.24 -4.29 8.60
C GLN A 109 4.62 -4.40 7.94
N MET A 110 5.05 -5.61 7.57
CA MET A 110 6.31 -5.85 6.88
C MET A 110 6.35 -5.28 5.44
N LEU A 111 5.19 -5.01 4.83
CA LEU A 111 5.02 -4.52 3.45
C LEU A 111 4.44 -3.09 3.41
N ARG A 112 4.53 -2.33 4.50
CA ARG A 112 3.94 -0.99 4.63
C ARG A 112 4.71 0.10 3.88
N ARG A 113 5.96 -0.16 3.46
CA ARG A 113 6.85 0.82 2.83
C ARG A 113 7.06 0.52 1.34
N VAL A 114 7.25 1.60 0.58
CA VAL A 114 7.56 1.59 -0.87
C VAL A 114 8.83 2.42 -1.07
N THR A 115 9.75 1.90 -1.89
CA THR A 115 10.92 2.65 -2.34
C THR A 115 10.59 3.31 -3.67
N ILE A 116 10.75 4.63 -3.74
CA ILE A 116 10.50 5.38 -4.97
C ILE A 116 11.62 5.11 -5.98
N ILE A 117 11.23 4.79 -7.22
CA ILE A 117 12.15 4.62 -8.35
C ILE A 117 12.22 5.94 -9.11
N GLU A 118 11.06 6.48 -9.48
CA GLU A 118 10.92 7.71 -10.24
C GLU A 118 9.84 8.57 -9.59
N SER A 119 10.10 9.87 -9.47
CA SER A 119 9.17 10.79 -8.81
C SER A 119 8.03 11.25 -9.70
N GLY A 120 8.23 11.28 -11.03
CA GLY A 120 7.29 11.94 -11.93
C GLY A 120 7.07 13.40 -11.50
N ASP A 121 5.81 13.80 -11.40
CA ASP A 121 5.37 15.12 -10.91
C ASP A 121 4.96 15.10 -9.42
N ALA A 122 5.19 13.98 -8.71
CA ALA A 122 4.88 13.85 -7.28
C ALA A 122 5.93 14.51 -6.38
N GLU A 123 5.50 14.98 -5.21
CA GLU A 123 6.38 15.50 -4.16
C GLU A 123 7.09 14.38 -3.37
N LEU A 124 7.78 13.50 -4.09
CA LEU A 124 8.51 12.35 -3.55
C LEU A 124 9.92 12.34 -4.12
N LEU A 125 10.91 11.85 -3.37
CA LEU A 125 12.29 11.79 -3.85
C LEU A 125 12.66 10.39 -4.36
N PRO A 126 13.41 10.26 -5.47
CA PRO A 126 13.90 8.97 -5.92
C PRO A 126 14.80 8.32 -4.86
N GLY A 127 14.60 7.03 -4.60
CA GLY A 127 15.29 6.29 -3.55
C GLY A 127 14.73 6.48 -2.14
N GLU A 128 13.77 7.39 -1.94
CA GLU A 128 13.12 7.59 -0.64
C GLU A 128 12.27 6.38 -0.25
N LEU A 129 12.26 6.06 1.05
CA LEU A 129 11.42 5.00 1.62
C LEU A 129 10.18 5.59 2.27
N VAL A 130 9.09 5.66 1.52
CA VAL A 130 7.85 6.29 1.96
C VAL A 130 6.82 5.27 2.42
N GLU A 131 5.88 5.72 3.26
CA GLU A 131 4.72 4.91 3.59
C GLU A 131 3.85 4.71 2.35
N ARG A 132 3.38 3.49 2.15
CA ARG A 132 2.53 3.13 1.02
C ARG A 132 1.27 4.00 0.92
N SER A 133 0.62 4.29 2.04
CA SER A 133 -0.57 5.14 2.08
C SER A 133 -0.29 6.56 1.58
N LYS A 134 0.87 7.13 1.97
CA LYS A 134 1.35 8.44 1.49
C LYS A 134 1.63 8.40 -0.01
N PHE A 135 2.35 7.36 -0.48
CA PHE A 135 2.61 7.14 -1.91
C PHE A 135 1.32 7.04 -2.74
N GLU A 136 0.35 6.24 -2.29
CA GLU A 136 -0.94 6.07 -2.98
C GLU A 136 -1.78 7.36 -2.98
N THR A 137 -1.71 8.14 -1.89
CA THR A 137 -2.43 9.42 -1.78
C THR A 137 -1.82 10.47 -2.70
N GLU A 138 -0.50 10.59 -2.71
CA GLU A 138 0.21 11.56 -3.53
C GLU A 138 0.06 11.23 -5.03
N ASN A 139 0.21 9.97 -5.42
CA ASN A 139 -0.03 9.57 -6.79
C ASN A 139 -1.47 9.82 -7.23
N ARG A 140 -2.46 9.64 -6.34
CA ARG A 140 -3.85 9.95 -6.64
C ARG A 140 -4.04 11.44 -6.90
N ARG A 141 -3.40 12.31 -6.10
CA ARG A 141 -3.43 13.77 -6.29
C ARG A 141 -2.86 14.16 -7.65
N VAL A 142 -1.65 13.67 -7.98
CA VAL A 142 -0.97 13.98 -9.25
C VAL A 142 -1.80 13.54 -10.46
N VAL A 143 -2.39 12.34 -10.42
CA VAL A 143 -3.25 11.85 -11.51
C VAL A 143 -4.52 12.68 -11.66
N GLN A 144 -5.11 13.16 -10.55
CA GLN A 144 -6.27 14.05 -10.60
C GLN A 144 -5.94 15.42 -11.22
N GLU A 145 -4.70 15.89 -11.05
CA GLU A 145 -4.18 17.11 -11.66
C GLU A 145 -3.71 16.91 -13.11
N GLY A 146 -3.77 15.67 -13.63
CA GLY A 146 -3.36 15.32 -14.99
C GLY A 146 -1.85 15.14 -15.19
N GLY A 147 -1.08 15.06 -14.11
CA GLY A 147 0.37 14.84 -14.13
C GLY A 147 0.79 13.37 -14.18
N HIS A 148 2.10 13.14 -14.23
CA HIS A 148 2.70 11.80 -14.24
C HIS A 148 2.93 11.31 -12.80
N PRO A 149 2.30 10.20 -12.37
CA PRO A 149 2.48 9.68 -11.02
C PRO A 149 3.89 9.13 -10.78
N ALA A 150 4.30 9.08 -9.52
CA ALA A 150 5.55 8.43 -9.13
C ALA A 150 5.49 6.91 -9.32
N SER A 151 6.62 6.33 -9.74
CA SER A 151 6.85 4.89 -9.77
C SER A 151 7.59 4.44 -8.51
N GLY A 152 7.12 3.35 -7.90
CA GLY A 152 7.70 2.83 -6.66
C GLY A 152 7.63 1.31 -6.58
N ARG A 153 8.65 0.71 -5.95
CA ARG A 153 8.69 -0.73 -5.67
C ARG A 153 8.33 -1.02 -4.22
N PRO A 154 7.40 -1.94 -3.95
CA PRO A 154 7.16 -2.40 -2.58
C PRO A 154 8.45 -2.95 -1.96
N GLN A 155 8.69 -2.62 -0.69
CA GLN A 155 9.86 -3.08 0.04
C GLN A 155 9.43 -3.99 1.20
N LEU A 156 9.83 -5.27 1.13
CA LEU A 156 9.69 -6.18 2.27
C LEU A 156 10.74 -5.83 3.33
N MET A 157 10.29 -5.64 4.58
CA MET A 157 11.13 -5.33 5.72
C MET A 157 10.92 -6.35 6.83
N GLY A 158 12.00 -6.69 7.55
CA GLY A 158 11.88 -7.46 8.80
C GLY A 158 11.11 -6.67 9.86
N ILE A 159 10.47 -7.37 10.80
CA ILE A 159 9.61 -6.76 11.84
C ILE A 159 10.33 -5.66 12.64
N THR A 160 11.60 -5.86 12.99
CA THR A 160 12.41 -4.87 13.73
C THR A 160 12.65 -3.62 12.89
N LYS A 161 13.03 -3.80 11.62
CA LYS A 161 13.28 -2.69 10.70
C LYS A 161 11.99 -1.93 10.36
N ALA A 162 10.88 -2.63 10.18
CA ALA A 162 9.56 -2.04 9.95
C ALA A 162 9.09 -1.23 11.18
N SER A 163 9.40 -1.69 12.40
CA SER A 163 9.04 -1.00 13.65
C SER A 163 9.88 0.24 13.92
N LEU A 164 11.12 0.29 13.45
CA LEU A 164 11.96 1.50 13.51
C LEU A 164 11.60 2.52 12.43
N ALA A 165 11.13 2.05 11.27
CA ALA A 165 10.68 2.89 10.17
C ALA A 165 9.21 3.34 10.34
N THR A 166 8.81 3.77 11.53
CA THR A 166 7.50 4.40 11.77
C THR A 166 7.58 5.92 11.64
N GLU A 167 6.46 6.58 11.29
CA GLU A 167 6.41 8.05 11.19
C GLU A 167 6.59 8.73 12.55
N SER A 168 6.07 8.15 13.63
CA SER A 168 6.32 8.64 14.97
C SER A 168 7.76 8.35 15.39
N TRP A 169 8.55 9.40 15.52
CA TRP A 169 9.90 9.30 16.08
C TRP A 169 9.85 8.98 17.58
N LEU A 170 8.80 9.40 18.30
CA LEU A 170 8.66 9.11 19.74
C LEU A 170 8.41 7.62 19.98
N SER A 171 7.54 7.00 19.19
CA SER A 171 7.30 5.55 19.22
C SER A 171 8.51 4.75 18.72
N ALA A 172 9.21 5.23 17.68
CA ALA A 172 10.43 4.57 17.19
C ALA A 172 11.55 4.60 18.25
N ALA A 173 11.78 5.77 18.87
CA ALA A 173 12.78 5.94 19.92
C ALA A 173 12.47 5.06 21.15
N SER A 174 11.20 4.86 21.49
CA SER A 174 10.82 4.00 22.60
C SER A 174 11.07 2.50 22.36
N PHE A 175 11.40 2.08 21.12
CA PHE A 175 11.62 0.68 20.79
C PHE A 175 13.10 0.29 20.89
N GLN A 176 13.94 0.84 20.01
CA GLN A 176 15.39 0.59 19.92
C GLN A 176 16.10 1.82 19.30
N GLU A 177 17.44 1.84 19.34
CA GLU A 177 18.27 2.88 18.70
C GLU A 177 17.93 4.33 19.12
N THR A 178 17.55 4.54 20.39
CA THR A 178 17.10 5.84 20.97
C THR A 178 17.93 7.04 20.53
N THR A 179 19.26 6.99 20.73
CA THR A 179 20.17 8.10 20.43
C THR A 179 20.13 8.46 18.94
N ARG A 180 20.13 7.46 18.07
CA ARG A 180 20.10 7.66 16.62
C ARG A 180 18.78 8.29 16.18
N VAL A 181 17.66 7.74 16.66
CA VAL A 181 16.32 8.23 16.29
C VAL A 181 16.09 9.68 16.74
N LEU A 182 16.48 10.01 17.98
CA LEU A 182 16.32 11.37 18.50
C LEU A 182 17.24 12.37 17.78
N THR A 183 18.47 11.95 17.45
CA THR A 183 19.40 12.80 16.69
C THR A 183 18.88 13.09 15.29
N ASP A 184 18.40 12.07 14.57
CA ASP A 184 17.80 12.24 13.24
C ASP A 184 16.54 13.11 13.28
N ALA A 185 15.68 12.93 14.29
CA ALA A 185 14.50 13.76 14.48
C ALA A 185 14.86 15.23 14.77
N ALA A 186 15.88 15.48 15.58
CA ALA A 186 16.35 16.83 15.90
C ALA A 186 16.98 17.53 14.68
N ILE A 187 17.83 16.83 13.91
CA ILE A 187 18.47 17.37 12.71
C ILE A 187 17.42 17.77 11.66
N ASN A 188 16.40 16.94 11.46
CA ASN A 188 15.34 17.18 10.49
C ASN A 188 14.16 18.01 11.05
N ALA A 189 14.26 18.51 12.29
CA ALA A 189 13.19 19.23 12.99
C ALA A 189 11.81 18.53 12.90
N LYS A 190 11.79 17.19 13.06
CA LYS A 190 10.57 16.38 12.89
C LYS A 190 9.57 16.66 14.02
N SER A 191 8.32 16.88 13.64
CA SER A 191 7.18 16.96 14.57
C SER A 191 6.45 15.62 14.63
N ASP A 192 5.96 15.24 15.81
CA ASP A 192 5.18 14.00 16.02
C ASP A 192 3.69 14.33 16.16
N SER A 193 2.85 13.72 15.34
CA SER A 193 1.40 13.96 15.35
C SER A 193 0.65 13.20 16.45
N LEU A 194 1.30 12.29 17.18
CA LEU A 194 0.71 11.54 18.30
C LEU A 194 -0.56 10.76 17.93
N ILE A 195 -0.61 10.21 16.72
CA ILE A 195 -1.76 9.42 16.22
C ILE A 195 -1.67 7.95 16.66
N GLY A 196 -0.50 7.51 17.10
CA GLY A 196 -0.23 6.13 17.48
C GLY A 196 -0.65 5.77 18.91
N LEU A 197 -0.65 4.47 19.18
CA LEU A 197 -0.96 3.95 20.52
C LEU A 197 0.15 4.29 21.52
N LYS A 198 1.42 4.05 21.15
CA LYS A 198 2.56 4.19 22.06
C LYS A 198 2.81 5.63 22.46
N GLU A 199 2.77 6.58 21.52
CA GLU A 199 2.98 8.00 21.82
C GLU A 199 1.99 8.51 22.87
N ASN A 200 0.70 8.18 22.71
CA ASN A 200 -0.35 8.59 23.64
C ASN A 200 -0.15 7.97 25.03
N VAL A 201 0.28 6.70 25.10
CA VAL A 201 0.62 6.07 26.38
C VAL A 201 1.78 6.78 27.07
N ILE A 202 2.85 7.11 26.33
CA ILE A 202 4.04 7.78 26.87
C ILE A 202 3.68 9.15 27.47
N ILE A 203 2.79 9.90 26.82
CA ILE A 203 2.37 11.24 27.24
C ILE A 203 1.25 11.20 28.30
N GLY A 204 0.61 10.05 28.51
CA GLY A 204 -0.51 9.88 29.44
C GLY A 204 -1.87 10.36 28.89
N LYS A 205 -2.03 10.40 27.56
CA LYS A 205 -3.32 10.67 26.89
C LYS A 205 -4.08 9.38 26.61
N LEU A 206 -5.40 9.49 26.42
CA LEU A 206 -6.21 8.35 25.98
C LEU A 206 -5.76 7.87 24.59
N ILE A 207 -5.55 6.56 24.47
CA ILE A 207 -5.16 5.94 23.20
C ILE A 207 -6.30 6.02 22.17
N PRO A 208 -5.98 6.12 20.86
CA PRO A 208 -6.97 6.11 19.78
C PRO A 208 -7.49 4.69 19.48
N ALA A 209 -7.87 3.94 20.50
CA ALA A 209 -8.45 2.61 20.38
C ALA A 209 -9.45 2.34 21.53
N GLY A 210 -10.36 1.39 21.30
CA GLY A 210 -11.39 1.04 22.29
C GLY A 210 -12.22 2.25 22.70
N THR A 211 -12.29 2.52 24.00
CA THR A 211 -13.05 3.63 24.60
C THR A 211 -12.51 5.03 24.24
N GLY A 212 -11.22 5.14 23.87
CA GLY A 212 -10.64 6.42 23.47
C GLY A 212 -11.01 6.86 22.05
N LEU A 213 -11.56 5.96 21.23
CA LEU A 213 -11.83 6.21 19.83
C LEU A 213 -12.99 7.19 19.58
N SER A 214 -13.95 7.29 20.51
CA SER A 214 -15.10 8.21 20.39
C SER A 214 -14.67 9.68 20.26
N ARG A 215 -13.55 10.07 20.85
CA ARG A 215 -13.00 11.43 20.72
C ARG A 215 -12.46 11.74 19.33
N TYR A 216 -11.96 10.73 18.62
CA TYR A 216 -11.41 10.87 17.27
C TYR A 216 -12.47 10.70 16.17
N ARG A 217 -13.54 9.92 16.41
CA ARG A 217 -14.66 9.79 15.46
C ARG A 217 -15.67 10.93 15.52
N ASN A 218 -15.93 11.48 16.71
CA ASN A 218 -16.94 12.52 16.92
C ASN A 218 -16.33 13.93 16.82
N ILE A 219 -15.37 14.13 15.93
CA ILE A 219 -14.84 15.47 15.64
C ILE A 219 -15.89 16.19 14.81
N ARG A 220 -16.61 17.13 15.44
CA ARG A 220 -17.40 18.12 14.71
C ARG A 220 -16.43 19.15 14.15
N VAL A 221 -16.26 19.16 12.83
CA VAL A 221 -15.55 20.23 12.15
C VAL A 221 -16.47 21.44 12.16
N GLU A 222 -16.17 22.40 13.03
CA GLU A 222 -16.82 23.71 12.96
C GLU A 222 -16.16 24.51 11.84
N PRO A 223 -16.93 25.10 10.90
CA PRO A 223 -16.35 25.94 9.87
C PRO A 223 -15.64 27.13 10.52
N THR A 224 -14.45 27.45 10.01
CA THR A 224 -13.71 28.66 10.39
C THR A 224 -14.60 29.89 10.19
N GLU A 225 -14.43 30.93 11.01
CA GLU A 225 -15.24 32.17 10.92
C GLU A 225 -15.18 32.79 9.52
N GLU A 226 -14.05 32.66 8.81
CA GLU A 226 -13.87 33.05 7.40
C GLU A 226 -14.75 32.23 6.44
N ALA A 227 -14.89 30.92 6.66
CA ALA A 227 -15.74 30.05 5.85
C ALA A 227 -17.23 30.30 6.13
N LYS A 228 -17.59 30.61 7.39
CA LYS A 228 -18.96 31.06 7.72
C LYS A 228 -19.25 32.39 7.03
N ALA A 229 -18.34 33.36 7.14
CA ALA A 229 -18.50 34.68 6.52
C ALA A 229 -18.60 34.60 4.99
N ALA A 230 -17.80 33.75 4.34
CA ALA A 230 -17.87 33.50 2.90
C ALA A 230 -19.21 32.85 2.48
N MET A 231 -19.75 31.94 3.29
CA MET A 231 -21.06 31.34 3.02
C MET A 231 -22.19 32.38 3.19
N TYR A 232 -22.12 33.23 4.21
CA TYR A 232 -23.06 34.33 4.40
C TYR A 232 -22.94 35.42 3.33
N SER A 233 -21.75 35.65 2.77
CA SER A 233 -21.55 36.59 1.65
C SER A 233 -21.96 36.00 0.30
N ALA A 234 -21.88 34.68 0.13
CA ALA A 234 -22.31 33.99 -1.09
C ALA A 234 -23.84 33.92 -1.21
N VAL A 235 -24.56 33.93 -0.08
CA VAL A 235 -26.02 34.13 -0.04
C VAL A 235 -26.31 35.64 0.05
N GLY A 236 -25.74 36.40 -0.89
CA GLY A 236 -26.14 37.78 -1.13
C GLY A 236 -27.54 37.82 -1.73
N TYR A 237 -28.35 38.78 -1.29
CA TYR A 237 -29.67 39.11 -1.86
C TYR A 237 -29.57 39.77 -3.25
N ASP A 238 -28.58 39.41 -4.06
CA ASP A 238 -28.44 39.85 -5.45
C ASP A 238 -28.51 38.62 -6.35
N ASP A 239 -29.40 38.64 -7.33
CA ASP A 239 -29.78 37.58 -8.28
C ASP A 239 -30.87 36.58 -7.85
N ILE A 240 -32.00 37.10 -7.35
CA ILE A 240 -33.29 36.58 -7.85
C ILE A 240 -33.59 37.33 -9.15
N ASP A 241 -33.06 36.82 -10.25
CA ASP A 241 -33.41 37.28 -11.60
C ASP A 241 -34.89 36.94 -11.86
N TYR A 242 -35.77 37.90 -11.59
CA TYR A 242 -37.14 37.87 -12.08
C TYR A 242 -37.09 38.05 -13.60
N SER A 243 -36.81 36.96 -14.31
CA SER A 243 -37.02 36.90 -15.74
C SER A 243 -38.49 37.23 -16.01
N PRO A 244 -38.82 38.26 -16.82
CA PRO A 244 -40.21 38.53 -17.15
C PRO A 244 -40.68 37.34 -17.99
N PHE A 245 -41.51 36.50 -17.36
CA PHE A 245 -42.23 35.42 -18.03
C PHE A 245 -42.79 35.97 -19.34
N GLY A 246 -42.42 35.31 -20.44
CA GLY A 246 -42.66 35.78 -21.80
C GLY A 246 -44.11 36.22 -22.01
N THR A 247 -44.29 37.18 -22.92
CA THR A 247 -45.58 37.65 -23.42
C THR A 247 -46.43 36.46 -23.88
N GLY A 248 -47.25 35.95 -22.97
CA GLY A 248 -48.18 34.86 -23.24
C GLY A 248 -49.22 35.32 -24.25
N SER A 249 -49.21 34.73 -25.44
CA SER A 249 -50.23 34.89 -26.48
C SER A 249 -51.49 34.04 -26.23
N GLY A 250 -51.68 33.56 -25.00
CA GLY A 250 -52.83 32.74 -24.61
C GLY A 250 -53.86 33.57 -23.86
N GLN A 251 -55.12 33.49 -24.31
CA GLN A 251 -56.26 34.07 -23.62
C GLN A 251 -56.40 33.41 -22.23
N ALA A 252 -56.54 34.21 -21.17
CA ALA A 252 -56.71 33.70 -19.82
C ALA A 252 -57.99 32.85 -19.74
N VAL A 253 -57.87 31.60 -19.30
CA VAL A 253 -59.01 30.70 -19.10
C VAL A 253 -59.79 31.18 -17.88
N PRO A 254 -61.10 31.49 -18.00
CA PRO A 254 -61.94 31.87 -16.87
C PRO A 254 -62.02 30.75 -15.84
N LEU A 255 -62.05 31.11 -14.55
CA LEU A 255 -62.16 30.17 -13.43
C LEU A 255 -63.45 29.32 -13.45
N GLU A 256 -64.39 29.67 -14.33
CA GLU A 256 -65.69 29.04 -14.50
C GLU A 256 -65.61 27.71 -15.26
N ASP A 257 -64.54 27.51 -16.05
CA ASP A 257 -64.28 26.29 -16.82
C ASP A 257 -63.43 25.26 -16.06
N TYR A 258 -63.08 25.53 -14.80
CA TYR A 258 -62.35 24.59 -13.95
C TYR A 258 -63.30 23.58 -13.30
N ASP A 259 -63.38 22.38 -13.87
CA ASP A 259 -64.10 21.24 -13.31
C ASP A 259 -63.35 20.69 -12.08
N TYR A 260 -63.81 21.04 -10.89
CA TYR A 260 -63.35 20.45 -9.63
C TYR A 260 -64.07 19.11 -9.43
N GLY A 261 -63.57 18.07 -10.10
CA GLY A 261 -64.05 16.70 -9.94
C GLY A 261 -64.11 16.25 -8.47
N PRO A 262 -64.98 15.28 -8.12
CA PRO A 262 -65.31 14.98 -6.74
C PRO A 262 -64.15 14.30 -6.01
N TYR A 263 -63.60 15.00 -5.02
CA TYR A 263 -62.73 14.41 -4.01
C TYR A 263 -63.52 13.42 -3.16
N ASN A 264 -63.28 12.12 -3.35
CA ASN A 264 -63.44 11.15 -2.28
C ASN A 264 -62.58 9.88 -2.48
N GLN A 265 -61.75 9.64 -1.46
CA GLN A 265 -60.85 8.51 -1.12
C GLN A 265 -59.39 8.66 -1.51
#